data_AF-A0A444J9Z2-F1
#
_entry.id   AF-A0A444J9Z2-F1
#
_cell.length_a   1.000
_cell.length_b   1.000
_cell.length_c   1.000
_cell.angle_alpha   90.00
_cell.angle_beta   90.00
_cell.angle_gamma   90.00
#
_symmetry.space_group_name_H-M   'P 1'
#
loop_
_entity.id
_entity.type
_entity.pdbx_description
1 polymer ?
#
loop_
_entity_poly.entity_id
_entity_poly.type
_entity_poly.pdbx_seq_one_letter_code
_entity_poly.pdbx_strand_id
1 'polypeptide(L)' 'MKPPFIEYVRNHVVLGDGALGSYLFERGVERGRNLDLLNVQAPDIIFNAHEEYIRAAVS' A
#
# COMPACT_ATOMS: atom_id res chain seq x y z
N MET A 1 23.02 -3.51 1.32
CA MET A 1 22.07 -3.96 2.37
C MET A 1 21.28 -2.74 2.82
N LYS A 2 19.94 -2.83 3.00
CA LYS A 2 19.18 -1.70 3.57
C LYS A 2 19.53 -1.55 5.05
N PRO A 3 19.67 -0.32 5.57
CA PRO A 3 19.89 -0.10 7.00
C PRO A 3 18.68 -0.60 7.82
N PRO A 4 18.87 -0.95 9.11
CA PRO A 4 17.76 -1.23 10.01
C PRO A 4 16.74 -0.09 9.99
N PHE A 5 15.45 -0.41 9.88
CA PHE A 5 14.39 0.59 9.71
C PHE A 5 14.41 1.66 10.82
N ILE A 6 14.59 1.23 12.08
CA ILE A 6 14.65 2.14 13.24
C ILE A 6 15.83 3.10 13.17
N GLU A 7 16.97 2.69 12.60
CA GLU A 7 18.11 3.58 12.41
C GLU A 7 17.87 4.55 11.25
N TYR A 8 17.23 4.08 10.18
CA TYR A 8 16.91 4.88 9.01
C TYR A 8 15.99 6.05 9.34
N VAL A 9 14.88 5.78 10.05
CA VAL A 9 13.85 6.78 10.36
C VAL A 9 14.31 7.88 11.31
N ARG A 10 15.42 7.68 12.05
CA ARG A 10 16.00 8.70 12.92
C ARG A 10 16.57 9.89 12.15
N ASN A 11 17.05 9.65 10.93
CA ASN A 11 17.79 10.64 10.14
C ASN A 11 17.14 10.93 8.77
N HIS A 12 16.06 10.22 8.42
CA HIS A 12 15.41 10.32 7.11
C HIS A 12 13.90 10.39 7.25
N VAL A 13 13.27 11.12 6.33
CA VAL A 13 11.82 11.03 6.12
C VAL A 13 11.50 9.72 5.41
N VAL A 14 10.50 9.00 5.91
CA VAL A 14 9.96 7.80 5.27
C VAL A 14 8.61 8.13 4.68
N LEU A 15 8.45 7.88 3.38
CA LEU A 15 7.14 7.91 2.73
C LEU A 15 6.44 6.57 2.98
N GLY A 16 5.28 6.64 3.60
CA GLY A 16 4.33 5.53 3.67
C GLY A 16 3.40 5.55 2.46
N ASP A 17 2.63 4.48 2.30
CA ASP A 17 1.50 4.46 1.37
C ASP A 17 0.32 5.29 1.90
N GLY A 18 -0.68 5.45 1.04
CA GLY A 18 -1.91 6.19 1.35
C GLY A 18 -3.02 5.29 1.92
N ALA A 19 -4.23 5.83 1.94
CA ALA A 19 -5.43 5.13 2.41
C ALA A 19 -5.86 4.02 1.42
N LEU A 20 -5.27 2.83 1.54
CA LEU A 20 -5.51 1.68 0.67
C LEU A 20 -7.01 1.31 0.54
N GLY A 21 -7.76 1.33 1.64
CA GLY A 21 -9.19 0.99 1.60
C GLY A 21 -10.02 1.96 0.76
N SER A 22 -9.82 3.27 0.95
CA SER A 22 -10.49 4.31 0.15
C SER A 22 -10.17 4.16 -1.33
N TYR A 23 -8.90 3.94 -1.64
CA TYR A 23 -8.39 3.74 -2.98
C TYR A 23 -8.97 2.49 -3.68
N LEU A 24 -9.16 1.40 -2.93
CA LEU A 24 -9.80 0.18 -3.43
C LEU A 24 -11.28 0.41 -3.72
N PHE A 25 -11.99 1.20 -2.89
CA PHE A 25 -13.37 1.58 -3.18
C PHE A 25 -13.49 2.44 -4.44
N GLU A 26 -12.56 3.36 -4.67
CA GLU A 26 -12.47 4.15 -5.92
C GLU A 26 -12.21 3.26 -7.15
N ARG A 27 -11.53 2.12 -6.96
CA ARG A 27 -11.31 1.07 -7.99
C ARG A 27 -12.45 0.07 -8.12
N GLY A 28 -13.58 0.31 -7.45
CA GLY A 28 -14.79 -0.49 -7.58
C GLY A 28 -14.88 -1.70 -6.65
N VAL A 29 -14.01 -1.83 -5.65
CA VAL A 29 -14.23 -2.81 -4.58
C VAL A 29 -15.48 -2.40 -3.79
N GLU A 30 -16.36 -3.37 -3.53
CA GLU A 30 -17.60 -3.12 -2.82
C GLU A 30 -17.37 -2.70 -1.36
N ARG A 31 -18.13 -1.70 -0.91
CA ARG A 31 -18.13 -1.28 0.50
C ARG A 31 -18.69 -2.40 1.38
N GLY A 32 -18.06 -2.63 2.53
CA GLY A 32 -18.47 -3.69 3.46
C GLY A 32 -17.82 -5.05 3.22
N ARG A 33 -17.04 -5.20 2.13
CA ARG A 33 -16.20 -6.37 1.94
C ARG A 33 -15.04 -6.39 2.93
N ASN A 34 -14.64 -7.58 3.40
CA ASN A 34 -13.41 -7.74 4.16
C ASN A 34 -12.22 -7.53 3.22
N LEU A 35 -11.54 -6.38 3.37
CA LEU A 35 -10.41 -6.02 2.53
C LEU A 35 -9.17 -6.89 2.81
N ASP A 36 -8.96 -7.33 4.05
CA ASP A 36 -7.83 -8.20 4.39
C ASP A 36 -7.92 -9.55 3.68
N LEU A 37 -9.14 -10.08 3.51
CA LEU A 37 -9.38 -11.34 2.80
C LEU A 37 -8.99 -11.26 1.30
N LEU A 38 -8.95 -10.06 0.72
CA LEU A 38 -8.52 -9.86 -0.67
C LEU A 38 -7.03 -10.21 -0.86
N ASN A 39 -6.20 -10.13 0.18
CA ASN A 39 -4.81 -10.60 0.10
C ASN A 39 -4.71 -12.08 -0.28
N VAL A 40 -5.74 -12.88 0.01
CA VAL A 40 -5.79 -14.31 -0.32
C VAL A 40 -6.65 -14.57 -1.56
N GLN A 41 -7.81 -13.92 -1.65
CA GLN A 41 -8.78 -14.20 -2.72
C GLN A 41 -8.49 -13.49 -4.05
N ALA A 42 -7.84 -12.32 -4.00
CA ALA A 42 -7.53 -11.51 -5.16
C ALA A 42 -6.20 -10.75 -4.95
N PRO A 43 -5.09 -11.47 -4.71
CA PRO A 43 -3.80 -10.87 -4.34
C PRO A 43 -3.30 -9.85 -5.36
N ASP A 44 -3.56 -10.06 -6.65
CA ASP A 44 -3.12 -9.16 -7.72
C ASP A 44 -3.71 -7.75 -7.58
N ILE A 45 -4.94 -7.62 -7.11
CA ILE A 45 -5.59 -6.31 -6.87
C ILE A 45 -4.82 -5.54 -5.79
N ILE A 46 -4.45 -6.22 -4.70
CA ILE A 46 -3.74 -5.61 -3.58
C ILE A 46 -2.29 -5.31 -3.95
N PHE A 47 -1.63 -6.23 -4.66
CA PHE A 47 -0.28 -6.02 -5.17
C PHE A 47 -0.20 -4.79 -6.07
N ASN A 48 -1.10 -4.69 -7.07
CA ASN A 48 -1.12 -3.57 -8.00
C ASN A 48 -1.41 -2.25 -7.27
N ALA A 49 -2.31 -2.25 -6.28
CA ALA A 49 -2.58 -1.07 -5.47
C ALA A 49 -1.33 -0.56 -4.73
N HIS A 50 -0.55 -1.45 -4.10
CA HIS A 50 0.71 -1.05 -3.47
C HIS A 50 1.76 -0.61 -4.51
N GLU A 51 1.82 -1.27 -5.67
CA GLU A 51 2.74 -0.90 -6.75
C GLU A 51 2.48 0.54 -7.24
N GLU A 52 1.22 0.92 -7.39
CA GLU A 52 0.83 2.28 -7.77
C GLU A 52 1.26 3.33 -6.73
N TYR A 53 1.16 3.03 -5.42
CA TYR A 53 1.69 3.91 -4.38
C TYR A 53 3.23 4.04 -4.44
N ILE A 54 3.94 2.96 -4.74
CA ILE A 54 5.39 3.01 -4.93
C ILE A 54 5.74 3.88 -6.14
N ARG A 55 5.03 3.73 -7.26
CA ARG A 55 5.24 4.55 -8.47
C ARG A 55 4.98 6.03 -8.22
N ALA A 56 3.95 6.36 -7.43
CA ALA A 56 3.62 7.73 -7.06
C ALA A 56 4.68 8.41 -6.18
N ALA A 57 5.54 7.64 -5.49
CA ALA A 57 6.60 8.19 -4.64
C ALA A 57 7.86 8.64 -5.42
N VAL A 58 7.94 8.35 -6.72
CA VAL A 58 9.11 8.62 -7.57
C VAL A 58 8.84 9.67 -8.67
N SER A 59 7.67 10.35 -8.61
CA SER A 59 7.28 11.42 -9.52
C SER A 59 7.72 12.80 -9.05
#